data_AF-A0A3M1XNK3-F1
#
_entry.id   AF-A0A3M1XNK3-F1
#
_cell.length_a   1.000
_cell.length_b   1.000
_cell.length_c   1.000
_cell.angle_alpha   90.00
_cell.angle_beta   90.00
_cell.angle_gamma   90.00
#
_symmetry.space_group_name_H-M   'P 1'
#
loop_
_entity.id
_entity.type
_entity.pdbx_description
1 polymer ?
#
loop_
_entity_poly.entity_id
_entity_poly.type
_entity_poly.pdbx_seq_one_letter_code
_entity_poly.pdbx_strand_id
1 'polypeptide(L)'
;MVKKSPRNLIPLVLILAVLAVVATPGAEASTASSVWGADFFPNIPLVTHEGKTVRFFDDLIKDKVVMINFIFTRCPDACPLETARLREVQKI
;
A
#
# COMPACT_ATOMS: atom_id res chain seq x y z
N MET A 1 31.32 11.99 49.26
CA MET A 1 31.52 11.80 47.80
C MET A 1 31.33 10.32 47.48
N VAL A 2 30.18 9.95 46.90
CA VAL A 2 29.75 8.56 46.69
C VAL A 2 30.45 7.97 45.46
N LYS A 3 31.32 6.97 45.68
CA LYS A 3 32.06 6.23 44.65
C LYS A 3 31.09 5.27 43.94
N LYS A 4 30.53 5.68 42.79
CA LYS A 4 29.54 4.90 42.02
C LYS A 4 30.24 3.70 41.36
N SER A 5 30.17 2.54 42.01
CA SER A 5 30.79 1.27 41.62
C SER A 5 30.30 0.79 40.24
N PRO A 6 31.16 0.16 39.40
CA PRO A 6 30.83 -0.23 38.02
C PRO A 6 29.67 -1.24 37.89
N ARG A 7 29.30 -1.92 38.98
CA ARG A 7 28.14 -2.83 39.04
C ARG A 7 26.79 -2.10 38.89
N ASN A 8 26.72 -0.81 39.22
CA ASN A 8 25.48 -0.03 39.11
C ASN A 8 25.34 0.68 37.74
N LEU A 9 26.32 0.52 36.84
CA LEU A 9 26.26 1.04 35.47
C LEU A 9 25.50 0.10 34.51
N ILE A 10 25.59 -1.21 34.76
CA ILE A 10 24.98 -2.26 33.92
C ILE A 10 23.46 -2.10 33.74
N PRO A 11 22.65 -1.89 34.80
CA PRO A 11 21.21 -1.70 34.62
C PRO A 11 20.88 -0.40 33.89
N LEU A 12 21.72 0.64 34.05
CA LEU A 12 21.54 1.93 33.37
C LEU A 12 21.77 1.80 31.86
N VAL A 13 22.79 1.03 31.46
CA VAL A 13 23.09 0.75 30.05
C VAL A 13 21.99 -0.09 29.40
N LEU A 14 21.44 -1.07 30.12
CA LEU A 14 20.32 -1.88 29.64
C LEU A 14 19.05 -1.03 29.43
N ILE A 15 18.73 -0.15 30.38
CA ILE A 15 17.58 0.77 30.24
C ILE A 15 17.78 1.71 29.05
N LEU A 16 19.00 2.24 28.86
CA LEU A 16 19.31 3.11 27.73
C LEU A 16 19.18 2.38 26.38
N ALA A 17 19.62 1.12 26.32
CA ALA A 17 19.52 0.29 25.12
C ALA A 17 18.05 -0.03 24.77
N VAL A 18 17.21 -0.31 25.77
CA VAL A 18 15.78 -0.55 25.56
C VAL A 18 15.07 0.72 25.08
N LEU A 19 15.39 1.89 25.64
CA LEU A 19 14.83 3.16 25.16
C LEU A 19 15.21 3.45 23.70
N ALA A 20 16.42 3.09 23.27
CA ALA A 20 16.85 3.28 21.90
C ALA A 20 16.08 2.40 20.90
N VAL A 21 15.69 1.18 21.28
CA VAL A 21 14.91 0.26 20.43
C VAL A 21 13.45 0.69 20.31
N VAL A 22 12.85 1.26 21.36
CA VAL A 22 11.45 1.73 21.32
C VAL A 22 11.32 3.05 20.52
N ALA A 23 12.40 3.82 20.44
CA ALA A 23 12.42 5.11 19.75
C ALA A 23 12.76 5.01 18.25
N THR A 24 12.96 3.81 17.67
CA THR A 24 13.07 3.70 16.21
C THR A 24 11.68 3.87 15.60
N PRO A 25 11.37 5.00 14.93
CA PRO A 25 10.17 5.07 14.13
C PRO A 25 10.26 3.94 13.11
N GLY A 26 9.26 3.05 13.16
CA GLY A 26 9.14 1.96 12.20
C GLY A 26 9.23 2.57 10.81
N ALA A 27 10.13 2.02 9.99
CA ALA A 27 10.35 2.45 8.63
C ALA A 27 9.00 2.70 7.96
N GLU A 28 8.68 3.98 7.72
CA GLU A 28 7.51 4.36 6.95
C GLU A 28 7.66 3.63 5.62
N ALA A 29 6.72 2.72 5.36
CA ALA A 29 6.66 2.01 4.09
C ALA A 29 6.72 3.07 3.01
N SER A 30 7.82 3.08 2.24
CA SER A 30 8.02 4.00 1.14
C SER A 30 6.77 3.92 0.27
N THR A 31 5.97 4.99 0.27
CA THR A 31 4.92 5.19 -0.71
C THR A 31 5.64 5.13 -2.04
N ALA A 32 5.54 3.99 -2.72
CA ALA A 32 6.06 3.82 -4.06
C ALA A 32 5.44 4.95 -4.87
N SER A 33 6.23 6.00 -5.12
CA SER A 33 5.78 7.16 -5.85
C SER A 33 5.35 6.62 -7.20
N SER A 34 4.04 6.61 -7.46
CA SER A 34 3.52 6.08 -8.70
C SER A 34 4.16 6.89 -9.82
N VAL A 35 4.77 6.19 -10.79
CA VAL A 35 5.36 6.83 -12.00
C VAL A 35 4.35 7.74 -12.69
N TRP A 36 3.06 7.50 -12.43
CA TRP A 36 1.90 8.25 -12.89
C TRP A 36 1.43 9.20 -11.77
N GLY A 37 1.50 10.51 -12.02
CA GLY A 37 0.99 11.54 -11.09
C GLY A 37 -0.54 11.63 -11.08
N ALA A 38 -1.11 12.42 -10.15
CA ALA A 38 -2.57 12.59 -10.02
C ALA A 38 -3.24 13.07 -11.32
N ASP A 39 -2.52 13.83 -12.15
CA ASP A 39 -3.05 14.37 -13.41
C ASP A 39 -3.03 13.35 -14.56
N PHE A 40 -2.45 12.17 -14.37
CA PHE A 40 -2.40 11.13 -15.42
C PHE A 40 -3.75 10.42 -15.59
N PHE A 41 -4.44 10.16 -14.49
CA PHE A 41 -5.74 9.48 -14.52
C PHE A 41 -6.89 10.49 -14.36
N PRO A 42 -7.91 10.46 -15.22
CA PRO A 42 -9.03 11.40 -15.12
C PRO A 42 -9.88 11.10 -13.90
N ASN A 43 -10.20 12.10 -13.06
CA ASN A 43 -11.04 11.87 -11.88
C ASN A 43 -12.56 12.00 -12.16
N ILE A 44 -13.02 11.28 -13.19
CA ILE A 44 -14.42 11.32 -13.65
C ILE A 44 -15.32 10.36 -12.83
N PRO A 45 -16.64 10.64 -12.73
CA PRO A 45 -17.58 9.73 -12.09
C PRO A 45 -17.81 8.49 -12.96
N LEU A 46 -17.75 7.31 -12.35
CA LEU A 46 -18.09 6.01 -12.94
C LEU A 46 -19.20 5.34 -12.12
N VAL A 47 -19.91 4.40 -12.74
CA VAL A 47 -20.95 3.60 -12.08
C VAL A 47 -20.45 2.16 -11.94
N THR A 48 -20.47 1.62 -10.73
CA THR A 48 -20.09 0.23 -10.46
C THR A 48 -21.20 -0.75 -10.87
N HIS A 49 -20.89 -2.04 -10.90
CA HIS A 49 -21.88 -3.09 -11.20
C HIS A 49 -23.03 -3.18 -10.17
N GLU A 50 -22.85 -2.62 -8.99
CA GLU A 50 -23.89 -2.49 -7.95
C GLU A 50 -24.68 -1.17 -8.05
N GLY A 51 -24.42 -0.34 -9.06
CA GLY A 51 -25.11 0.95 -9.26
C GLY A 51 -24.59 2.09 -8.40
N LYS A 52 -23.44 1.95 -7.74
CA LYS A 52 -22.81 3.02 -6.96
C LYS A 52 -22.02 3.96 -7.87
N THR A 53 -22.17 5.27 -7.68
CA THR A 53 -21.28 6.26 -8.31
C THR A 53 -19.98 6.41 -7.52
N VAL A 54 -18.84 6.31 -8.19
CA VAL A 54 -17.49 6.45 -7.63
C VAL A 54 -16.63 7.37 -8.50
N ARG A 55 -15.60 7.98 -7.91
CA ARG A 55 -14.59 8.81 -8.57
C ARG A 55 -13.41 7.94 -9.00
N PHE A 56 -13.08 7.93 -10.29
CA PHE A 56 -12.12 6.97 -10.85
C PHE A 56 -10.75 7.01 -10.17
N PHE A 57 -10.17 8.19 -9.93
CA PHE A 57 -8.85 8.27 -9.32
C PHE A 57 -8.92 8.13 -7.80
N ASP A 58 -9.72 8.98 -7.14
CA ASP A 58 -9.75 9.07 -5.68
C ASP A 58 -10.22 7.78 -5.00
N ASP A 59 -11.25 7.12 -5.56
CA ASP A 59 -11.84 5.94 -4.92
C ASP A 59 -11.18 4.62 -5.36
N LEU A 60 -10.69 4.54 -6.61
CA LEU A 60 -10.26 3.27 -7.21
C LEU A 60 -8.75 3.14 -7.41
N ILE A 61 -7.99 4.23 -7.57
CA ILE A 61 -6.56 4.18 -7.94
C ILE A 61 -5.64 4.68 -6.83
N LYS A 62 -5.99 5.81 -6.21
CA LYS A 62 -5.11 6.48 -5.26
C LYS A 62 -4.66 5.52 -4.14
N ASP A 63 -3.36 5.50 -3.88
CA ASP A 63 -2.70 4.70 -2.85
C ASP A 63 -2.92 3.17 -2.96
N LYS A 64 -3.29 2.68 -4.17
CA LYS A 64 -3.54 1.26 -4.45
C LYS A 64 -2.65 0.77 -5.60
N VAL A 65 -2.20 -0.47 -5.52
CA VAL A 65 -1.66 -1.20 -6.68
C VAL A 65 -2.85 -1.73 -7.47
N VAL A 66 -3.00 -1.27 -8.71
CA VAL A 66 -4.18 -1.58 -9.54
C VAL A 66 -3.81 -2.15 -10.90
N MET A 67 -4.65 -3.05 -11.40
CA MET A 67 -4.64 -3.51 -12.78
C MET A 67 -5.95 -3.13 -13.45
N ILE A 68 -5.87 -2.38 -14.55
CA ILE A 68 -7.03 -1.88 -15.29
C ILE A 68 -7.18 -2.74 -16.55
N ASN A 69 -8.36 -3.34 -16.74
CA ASN A 69 -8.70 -4.10 -17.92
C ASN A 69 -9.97 -3.56 -18.58
N PHE A 70 -9.89 -3.31 -19.89
CA PHE A 70 -11.04 -2.90 -20.67
C PHE A 70 -11.64 -4.14 -21.34
N ILE A 71 -12.87 -4.49 -20.93
CA ILE A 71 -13.61 -5.64 -21.44
C ILE A 71 -14.78 -5.18 -22.31
N PHE A 72 -15.01 -5.90 -23.40
CA PHE A 72 -16.25 -5.84 -24.16
C PHE A 72 -17.00 -7.16 -24.01
N THR A 73 -18.18 -7.11 -23.39
CA THR A 73 -18.98 -8.31 -23.02
C THR A 73 -19.54 -9.08 -24.21
N ARG A 74 -19.48 -8.50 -25.41
CA ARG A 74 -19.93 -9.12 -26.67
C ARG A 74 -18.78 -9.50 -27.59
N CYS A 75 -17.54 -9.49 -27.10
CA CYS A 75 -16.41 -10.06 -27.84
C CYS A 75 -16.36 -11.58 -27.59
N PRO A 76 -16.53 -12.43 -28.63
CA PRO A 76 -16.62 -13.87 -28.45
C PRO A 76 -15.28 -14.54 -28.12
N ASP A 77 -14.15 -13.91 -28.45
CA ASP A 77 -12.86 -14.61 -28.52
C ASP A 77 -11.85 -14.17 -27.45
N ALA A 78 -11.06 -13.11 -27.72
CA ALA A 78 -9.90 -12.76 -26.91
C ALA A 78 -10.28 -12.29 -25.49
N CYS A 79 -11.37 -11.53 -25.35
CA CYS A 79 -11.78 -10.94 -24.08
C CYS A 79 -12.05 -11.96 -22.95
N PRO A 80 -12.79 -13.07 -23.16
CA PRO A 80 -13.01 -14.06 -22.10
C PRO A 80 -11.71 -14.76 -21.67
N LEU A 81 -10.76 -15.00 -22.58
CA LEU A 81 -9.48 -15.61 -22.22
C LEU A 81 -8.61 -14.67 -21.37
N GLU A 82 -8.54 -13.38 -21.71
CA GLU A 82 -7.81 -12.42 -20.89
C GLU A 82 -8.42 -12.29 -19.50
N THR A 83 -9.76 -12.21 -19.41
CA THR A 83 -10.46 -12.13 -18.12
C THR A 83 -10.20 -13.35 -17.26
N ALA A 84 -10.12 -14.56 -17.85
CA ALA A 84 -9.80 -15.79 -17.13
C ALA A 84 -8.39 -15.75 -16.52
N ARG A 85 -7.38 -15.28 -17.26
CA ARG A 85 -6.01 -15.13 -16.72
C ARG A 85 -5.93 -14.08 -15.60
N LEU A 86 -6.64 -12.96 -15.74
CA LEU A 86 -6.66 -11.93 -14.69
C LEU A 86 -7.27 -12.48 -13.39
N ARG A 87 -8.24 -13.40 -13.47
CA ARG A 87 -8.80 -14.08 -12.29
C ARG A 87 -7.80 -14.98 -11.59
N GLU A 88 -6.84 -15.56 -12.32
CA GLU A 88 -5.77 -16.36 -11.71
C GLU A 88 -4.79 -15.46 -10.96
N VAL A 89 -4.37 -14.35 -11.57
CA VAL A 89 -3.50 -13.34 -10.93
C VAL A 89 -4.12 -12.75 -9.67
N GLN A 90 -5.43 -12.53 -9.66
CA GLN A 90 -6.15 -11.99 -8.49
C GLN A 90 -6.09 -12.90 -7.25
N LYS A 91 -5.85 -14.21 -7.43
CA LYS A 91 -5.79 -15.18 -6.31
C LYS A 91 -4.41 -15.25 -5.65
N ILE A 92 -3.40 -14.62 -6.24
CA ILE A 92 -2.04 -14.53 -5.71
C ILE A 92 -2.00 -13.43 -4.66
#